data_AF-A0A0F9BC39-F1
#
_entry.id   AF-A0A0F9BC39-F1
#
_cell.length_a   1.000
_cell.length_b   1.000
_cell.length_c   1.000
_cell.angle_alpha   90.00
_cell.angle_beta   90.00
_cell.angle_gamma   90.00
#
_symmetry.space_group_name_H-M   'P 1'
#
loop_
_entity.id
_entity.type
_entity.pdbx_description
1 polymer ?
#
loop_
_entity_poly.entity_id
_entity_poly.type
_entity_poly.pdbx_seq_one_letter_code
_entity_poly.pdbx_strand_id
1 'polypeptide(L)'
;MKSRESMVQLRRFDVDEKQQKVADIEVMIQDFSQMVVDLDRQIEVEQERAGVTDVNHYAYPTFAMAAIQRRDNLSASIEDLGDKLDAAREDEEVAQ
;
A
#
# COMPACT_ATOMS: atom_id res chain seq x y z
N MET A 1 -43.56 8.75 10.17
CA MET A 1 -42.72 7.59 10.56
C MET A 1 -41.68 7.20 9.49
N LYS A 2 -41.95 7.30 8.18
CA LYS A 2 -40.99 6.98 7.09
C LYS A 2 -39.67 7.78 7.08
N SER A 3 -39.67 9.03 7.57
CA SER A 3 -38.47 9.88 7.57
C SER A 3 -37.38 9.44 8.56
N ARG A 4 -37.76 8.80 9.67
CA ARG A 4 -36.80 8.35 10.69
C ARG A 4 -36.08 7.06 10.28
N GLU A 5 -36.80 6.16 9.60
CA GLU A 5 -36.26 4.91 9.06
C GLU A 5 -35.28 5.17 7.90
N SER A 6 -35.62 6.10 6.99
CA SER A 6 -34.72 6.52 5.90
C SER A 6 -33.41 7.14 6.42
N MET A 7 -33.45 7.93 7.49
CA MET A 7 -32.22 8.49 8.09
C MET A 7 -31.35 7.42 8.76
N VAL A 8 -31.95 6.41 9.39
CA VAL A 8 -31.19 5.30 9.98
C VAL A 8 -30.51 4.46 8.89
N GLN A 9 -31.19 4.24 7.77
CA GLN A 9 -30.63 3.47 6.65
C GLN A 9 -29.50 4.22 5.93
N LEU A 10 -29.63 5.53 5.77
CA LEU A 10 -28.56 6.38 5.22
C LEU A 10 -27.29 6.32 6.09
N ARG A 11 -27.43 6.48 7.41
CA ARG A 11 -26.28 6.42 8.32
C ARG A 11 -25.59 5.06 8.31
N ARG A 12 -26.33 3.96 8.18
CA ARG A 12 -25.73 2.62 8.06
C ARG A 12 -24.92 2.49 6.78
N PHE A 13 -25.45 2.97 5.66
CA PHE A 13 -24.74 2.97 4.39
C PHE A 13 -23.44 3.77 4.47
N ASP A 14 -23.46 4.95 5.10
CA ASP A 14 -22.26 5.79 5.28
C ASP A 14 -21.19 5.09 6.14
N VAL A 15 -21.59 4.35 7.17
CA VAL A 15 -20.65 3.56 8.01
C VAL A 15 -20.09 2.37 7.24
N ASP A 16 -20.95 1.62 6.54
CA ASP A 16 -20.53 0.46 5.74
C ASP A 16 -19.54 0.87 4.63
N GLU A 17 -19.78 2.01 3.97
CA GLU A 17 -18.87 2.57 2.94
C GLU A 17 -17.50 2.94 3.53
N LYS A 18 -17.47 3.58 4.69
CA LYS A 18 -16.22 3.92 5.38
C LYS A 18 -15.43 2.68 5.80
N GLN A 19 -16.11 1.66 6.33
CA GLN A 19 -15.49 0.39 6.69
C GLN A 19 -14.89 -0.32 5.47
N GLN A 20 -15.62 -0.34 4.36
CA GLN A 20 -15.10 -0.92 3.11
C GLN A 20 -13.85 -0.17 2.62
N LYS A 21 -13.85 1.16 2.70
CA LYS A 21 -12.70 1.99 2.30
C LYS A 21 -11.46 1.69 3.14
N VAL A 22 -11.61 1.53 4.46
CA VAL A 22 -10.51 1.14 5.37
C VAL A 22 -9.95 -0.23 4.94
N ALA A 23 -10.82 -1.22 4.76
CA ALA A 23 -10.43 -2.57 4.36
C ALA A 23 -9.69 -2.59 3.00
N ASP A 24 -10.16 -1.81 2.02
CA ASP A 24 -9.54 -1.73 0.70
C ASP A 24 -8.11 -1.16 0.77
N ILE A 25 -7.89 -0.14 1.60
CA ILE A 25 -6.55 0.46 1.82
C ILE A 25 -5.63 -0.54 2.51
N GLU A 26 -6.11 -1.27 3.51
CA GLU A 26 -5.32 -2.30 4.22
C GLU A 26 -4.86 -3.42 3.26
N VAL A 27 -5.76 -3.90 2.39
CA VAL A 27 -5.43 -4.90 1.36
C VAL A 27 -4.37 -4.35 0.41
N MET A 28 -4.52 -3.10 -0.04
CA MET A 28 -3.55 -2.48 -0.95
C MET A 28 -2.16 -2.36 -0.31
N ILE A 29 -2.09 -1.97 0.97
CA ILE A 29 -0.83 -1.91 1.73
C ILE A 29 -0.19 -3.30 1.82
N GLN A 30 -0.99 -4.34 2.12
CA GLN A 30 -0.50 -5.70 2.21
C GLN A 30 0.09 -6.16 0.86
N ASP A 31 -0.62 -5.94 -0.24
CA ASP A 31 -0.19 -6.32 -1.58
C ASP A 31 1.11 -5.62 -1.99
N PHE A 32 1.23 -4.32 -1.69
CA PHE A 32 2.42 -3.54 -2.00
C PHE A 32 3.60 -3.99 -1.14
N SER A 33 3.37 -4.29 0.14
CA SER A 33 4.39 -4.81 1.05
C SER A 33 4.93 -6.15 0.56
N GLN A 34 4.06 -7.04 0.08
CA GLN A 34 4.47 -8.32 -0.51
C GLN A 34 5.30 -8.11 -1.78
N MET A 35 4.89 -7.19 -2.65
CA MET A 35 5.65 -6.85 -3.86
C MET A 35 7.04 -6.26 -3.55
N VAL A 36 7.18 -5.45 -2.49
CA VAL A 36 8.47 -4.93 -2.02
C VAL A 36 9.40 -6.09 -1.64
N VAL A 37 8.92 -7.03 -0.83
CA VAL A 37 9.70 -8.22 -0.42
C VAL A 37 10.13 -9.06 -1.63
N ASP A 38 9.24 -9.23 -2.61
CA ASP A 38 9.55 -9.99 -3.81
C ASP A 38 10.56 -9.27 -4.72
N LEU A 39 10.53 -7.94 -4.76
CA LEU A 39 11.54 -7.13 -5.47
C LEU A 39 12.90 -7.21 -4.79
N ASP A 40 12.97 -7.15 -3.45
CA ASP A 40 14.23 -7.29 -2.71
C ASP A 40 14.90 -8.64 -3.03
N ARG A 41 14.12 -9.74 -3.03
CA ARG A 41 14.63 -11.07 -3.44
C ARG A 41 15.13 -11.10 -4.88
N GLN A 42 14.42 -10.45 -5.81
CA GLN A 42 14.85 -10.37 -7.21
C GLN A 42 16.14 -9.57 -7.37
N ILE A 43 16.31 -8.50 -6.59
CA ILE A 43 17.52 -7.70 -6.57
C ILE A 43 18.70 -8.55 -6.09
N GLU A 44 18.54 -9.26 -4.97
CA GLU A 44 19.59 -10.14 -4.41
C GLU A 44 20.03 -11.20 -5.43
N VAL A 45 19.07 -11.92 -6.03
CA VAL A 45 19.36 -12.95 -7.04
C VAL A 45 20.13 -12.38 -8.23
N GLU A 46 19.78 -11.19 -8.70
CA GLU A 46 20.46 -10.56 -9.85
C GLU A 46 21.84 -10.01 -9.48
N GLN A 47 22.03 -9.51 -8.27
CA GLN A 47 23.34 -9.12 -7.75
C GLN A 47 24.27 -10.33 -7.63
N GLU A 48 23.79 -11.44 -7.07
CA GLU A 48 24.55 -12.69 -6.95
C GLU A 48 24.94 -13.23 -8.32
N ARG A 49 23.99 -13.26 -9.27
CA ARG A 49 24.20 -13.71 -10.63
C ARG A 49 25.22 -12.86 -11.39
N ALA A 50 25.21 -11.54 -11.17
CA ALA A 50 26.16 -10.63 -11.78
C ALA A 50 27.51 -10.58 -11.06
N GLY A 51 27.56 -11.03 -9.80
CA GLY A 51 28.73 -10.89 -8.93
C GLY A 51 29.03 -9.44 -8.54
N VAL A 52 28.06 -8.53 -8.65
CA VAL A 52 28.21 -7.10 -8.38
C VAL A 52 27.07 -6.64 -7.46
N THR A 53 27.42 -6.27 -6.23
CA THR A 53 26.47 -5.80 -5.22
C THR A 53 26.51 -4.28 -5.01
N ASP A 54 27.61 -3.62 -5.38
CA ASP A 54 27.73 -2.17 -5.29
C ASP A 54 26.90 -1.49 -6.38
N VAL A 55 25.84 -0.79 -5.98
CA VAL A 55 24.91 -0.06 -6.84
C VAL A 55 25.61 1.04 -7.66
N ASN A 56 26.73 1.57 -7.17
CA ASN A 56 27.52 2.59 -7.88
C ASN A 56 28.52 1.99 -8.88
N HIS A 57 28.63 0.66 -8.94
CA HIS A 57 29.52 0.00 -9.87
C HIS A 57 29.02 0.17 -11.31
N TYR A 58 29.91 0.50 -12.24
CA TYR A 58 29.53 0.77 -13.65
C TYR A 58 28.85 -0.45 -14.33
N ALA A 59 29.17 -1.66 -13.87
CA ALA A 59 28.58 -2.91 -14.34
C ALA A 59 27.41 -3.40 -13.47
N TYR A 60 26.87 -2.55 -12.59
CA TYR A 60 25.71 -2.90 -11.80
C TYR A 60 24.52 -3.25 -12.72
N PRO A 61 23.79 -4.35 -12.48
CA PRO A 61 22.74 -4.78 -13.39
C PRO A 61 21.64 -3.72 -13.53
N THR A 62 21.32 -3.36 -14.77
CA THR A 62 20.24 -2.39 -15.07
C THR A 62 18.88 -2.86 -14.52
N PHE A 63 18.65 -4.18 -14.53
CA PHE A 63 17.47 -4.77 -13.93
C PHE A 63 17.42 -4.55 -12.41
N ALA A 64 18.51 -4.82 -11.70
CA ALA A 64 18.57 -4.61 -10.25
C ALA A 64 18.38 -3.12 -9.90
N MET A 65 18.90 -2.21 -10.73
CA MET A 65 18.71 -0.76 -10.55
C MET A 65 17.23 -0.37 -10.75
N ALA A 66 16.58 -0.87 -11.79
CA ALA A 66 15.15 -0.63 -12.02
C ALA A 66 14.26 -1.24 -10.92
N ALA A 67 14.63 -2.43 -10.42
CA ALA A 67 13.93 -3.08 -9.32
C ALA A 67 14.04 -2.27 -8.02
N ILE A 68 15.22 -1.71 -7.71
CA ILE A 68 15.40 -0.77 -6.58
C ILE A 68 14.46 0.43 -6.73
N GLN A 69 14.48 1.10 -7.89
CA GLN A 69 13.63 2.26 -8.10
C GLN A 69 12.13 1.93 -7.95
N ARG A 70 11.71 0.76 -8.43
CA ARG A 70 10.33 0.30 -8.29
C ARG A 70 9.97 0.02 -6.83
N ARG A 71 10.87 -0.63 -6.09
CA ARG A 71 10.70 -0.89 -4.66
C ARG A 71 10.55 0.42 -3.89
N ASP A 72 11.43 1.38 -4.14
CA ASP A 72 11.40 2.67 -3.45
C ASP A 72 10.09 3.43 -3.73
N ASN A 73 9.57 3.37 -4.96
CA ASN A 73 8.26 3.93 -5.30
C ASN A 73 7.10 3.22 -4.59
N LEU A 74 7.17 1.89 -4.45
CA LEU A 74 6.16 1.13 -3.70
C LEU A 74 6.22 1.45 -2.21
N SER A 75 7.40 1.56 -1.62
CA SER A 75 7.58 1.98 -0.22
C SER A 75 7.00 3.36 0.04
N ALA A 76 7.25 4.33 -0.84
CA ALA A 76 6.63 5.65 -0.75
C ALA A 76 5.10 5.60 -0.89
N SER A 77 4.58 4.70 -1.73
CA SER A 77 3.15 4.51 -1.90
C SER A 77 2.50 3.85 -0.67
N ILE A 78 3.21 2.94 0.00
CA ILE A 78 2.77 2.33 1.27
C ILE A 78 2.68 3.39 2.37
N GLU A 79 3.66 4.29 2.46
CA GLU A 79 3.67 5.39 3.43
C GLU A 79 2.45 6.31 3.22
N ASP A 80 2.22 6.76 1.99
CA ASP A 80 1.04 7.58 1.63
C ASP A 80 -0.30 6.86 1.87
N LEU A 81 -0.34 5.54 1.64
CA LEU A 81 -1.52 4.73 1.98
C LEU A 81 -1.71 4.59 3.49
N GLY A 82 -0.62 4.56 4.27
CA GLY A 82 -0.65 4.58 5.74
C GLY A 82 -1.31 5.85 6.27
N ASP A 83 -0.87 7.01 5.78
CA ASP A 83 -1.47 8.30 6.14
C ASP A 83 -2.98 8.35 5.78
N LYS A 84 -3.35 7.80 4.62
CA LYS A 84 -4.75 7.70 4.19
C LYS A 84 -5.57 6.72 5.03
N LEU A 85 -4.96 5.63 5.49
CA LEU A 85 -5.60 4.65 6.35
C LEU A 85 -5.91 5.26 7.71
N ASP A 86 -4.96 5.98 8.30
CA ASP A 86 -5.13 6.65 9.58
C ASP A 86 -6.25 7.71 9.48
N ALA A 87 -6.25 8.53 8.43
CA ALA A 87 -7.34 9.48 8.18
C ALA A 87 -8.70 8.78 7.97
N ALA A 88 -8.74 7.65 7.24
CA ALA A 88 -9.98 6.91 7.02
C ALA A 88 -10.53 6.26 8.30
N ARG A 89 -9.64 5.81 9.21
CA ARG A 89 -10.02 5.27 10.52
C ARG A 89 -10.57 6.36 11.44
N GLU A 90 -9.94 7.53 11.47
CA GLU A 90 -10.48 8.69 12.21
C GLU A 90 -11.89 9.06 11.71
N ASP A 91 -12.10 9.07 10.39
CA ASP A 91 -13.41 9.32 9.78
C ASP A 91 -14.46 8.24 10.13
N GLU A 92 -14.04 6.99 10.29
CA GLU A 92 -14.90 5.88 10.75
C GLU A 92 -15.30 6.06 12.21
N GLU A 93 -14.34 6.34 13.11
CA GLU A 93 -14.60 6.54 14.54
C GLU A 93 -15.59 7.68 14.80
N VAL A 94 -15.52 8.77 14.03
CA VAL A 94 -16.46 9.90 14.13
C VAL A 94 -17.87 9.54 13.63
N ALA A 95 -18.01 8.50 12.81
CA ALA A 95 -19.31 8.05 12.27
C ALA A 95 -20.05 7.05 13.18
N GLN A 96 -19.34 6.41 14.11
CA GLN A 96 -19.88 5.47 15.09
C GLN A 96 -20.60 6.18 16.25
#